data_AF-A0A8T5IG85-F1
#
_entry.id   AF-A0A8T5IG85-F1
#
_cell.length_a   1.000
_cell.length_b   1.000
_cell.length_c   1.000
_cell.angle_alpha   90.00
_cell.angle_beta   90.00
_cell.angle_gamma   90.00
#
_symmetry.space_group_name_H-M   'P 1'
#
loop_
_entity.id
_entity.type
_entity.pdbx_description
1 polymer ?
#
loop_
_entity_poly.entity_id
_entity_poly.type
_entity_poly.pdbx_seq_one_letter_code
_entity_poly.pdbx_strand_id
1 'polypeptide(L)'
;MDDWQLEQMAMSDSSSHFRDDSGEESADLGMIIADVMLYSIAGVSIFFAISSIWGGEFNPIDWDWTSIDWLLFGPGIGLWLCSQSINDFKRLLPMWLRAVLGMEMTPKDMADMSKSAVNRRVYTLFFAAILAAIVAWRFSSINHGLENRTGVPFEYVVGILATGLLILAIMWKRLAGKESGIVSFHDRY
;
A
#
# COMPACT_ATOMS: atom_id res chain seq x y z
N MET A 1 -42.46 -14.61 -21.90
CA MET A 1 -41.40 -13.68 -21.47
C MET A 1 -41.81 -12.35 -22.10
N ASP A 2 -42.19 -11.37 -21.29
CA ASP A 2 -42.74 -10.10 -21.77
C ASP A 2 -41.62 -9.18 -22.26
N ASP A 3 -41.86 -8.38 -23.30
CA ASP A 3 -40.88 -7.45 -23.87
C ASP A 3 -40.29 -6.50 -22.83
N TRP A 4 -41.08 -6.12 -21.82
CA TRP A 4 -40.64 -5.31 -20.70
C TRP A 4 -39.56 -6.00 -19.84
N GLN A 5 -39.67 -7.32 -19.63
CA GLN A 5 -38.67 -8.08 -18.87
C GLN A 5 -37.36 -8.23 -19.67
N LEU A 6 -37.47 -8.35 -21.00
CA LEU A 6 -36.32 -8.40 -21.90
C LEU A 6 -35.58 -7.06 -21.95
N GLU A 7 -36.32 -5.95 -22.00
CA GLU A 7 -35.74 -4.61 -22.00
C GLU A 7 -35.07 -4.28 -20.66
N GLN A 8 -35.64 -4.75 -19.54
CA GLN A 8 -35.06 -4.58 -18.22
C GLN A 8 -33.80 -5.43 -18.00
N MET A 9 -33.78 -6.68 -18.52
CA MET A 9 -32.56 -7.50 -18.54
C MET A 9 -31.49 -6.90 -19.46
N ALA A 10 -31.86 -6.42 -20.65
CA ALA A 10 -30.93 -5.79 -21.57
C ALA A 10 -30.34 -4.50 -20.98
N MET A 11 -31.14 -3.70 -20.26
CA MET A 11 -30.65 -2.52 -19.54
C MET A 11 -29.78 -2.87 -18.34
N SER A 12 -30.12 -3.90 -17.55
CA SER A 12 -29.26 -4.31 -16.43
C SER A 12 -27.93 -4.85 -16.92
N ASP A 13 -27.95 -5.70 -17.95
CA ASP A 13 -26.77 -6.35 -18.52
C ASP A 13 -25.88 -5.34 -19.28
N SER A 14 -26.51 -4.38 -19.97
CA SER A 14 -25.84 -3.21 -20.55
C SER A 14 -25.22 -2.31 -19.48
N SER A 15 -25.93 -2.01 -18.39
CA SER A 15 -25.43 -1.16 -17.31
C SER A 15 -24.25 -1.78 -16.57
N SER A 16 -24.20 -3.10 -16.41
CA SER A 16 -23.03 -3.82 -15.89
C SER A 16 -21.87 -3.82 -16.89
N HIS A 17 -22.14 -3.86 -18.19
CA HIS A 17 -21.11 -3.83 -19.24
C HIS A 17 -20.55 -2.41 -19.50
N PHE A 18 -21.27 -1.36 -19.08
CA PHE A 18 -20.83 0.04 -19.10
C PHE A 18 -20.31 0.54 -17.74
N ARG A 19 -20.25 -0.32 -16.72
CA ARG A 19 -19.54 -0.01 -15.48
C ARG A 19 -18.05 0.04 -15.83
N ASP A 20 -17.47 1.23 -15.78
CA ASP A 20 -16.06 1.47 -16.08
C ASP A 20 -15.18 0.88 -14.97
N ASP A 21 -15.05 -0.45 -14.98
CA ASP A 21 -14.28 -1.26 -14.02
C ASP A 21 -12.76 -1.10 -14.24
N SER A 22 -12.33 -0.41 -15.29
CA SER A 22 -10.91 -0.12 -15.57
C SER A 22 -10.22 0.66 -14.44
N GLY A 23 -10.98 1.50 -13.73
CA GLY A 23 -10.53 2.25 -12.56
C GLY A 23 -10.39 1.40 -11.29
N GLU A 24 -11.13 0.30 -11.18
CA GLU A 24 -11.09 -0.63 -10.05
C GLU A 24 -9.91 -1.60 -10.21
N GLU A 25 -9.77 -2.23 -11.39
CA GLU A 25 -8.66 -3.14 -11.70
C GLU A 25 -7.28 -2.48 -11.56
N SER A 26 -7.14 -1.25 -12.04
CA SER A 26 -5.89 -0.48 -11.90
C SER A 26 -5.60 -0.10 -10.44
N ALA A 27 -6.62 0.16 -9.64
CA ALA A 27 -6.48 0.46 -8.21
C ALA A 27 -6.07 -0.79 -7.43
N ASP A 28 -6.60 -1.96 -7.77
CA ASP A 28 -6.27 -3.25 -7.12
C ASP A 28 -4.86 -3.74 -7.49
N LEU A 29 -4.46 -3.64 -8.77
CA LEU A 29 -3.06 -3.87 -9.18
C LEU A 29 -2.10 -2.89 -8.47
N GLY A 30 -2.50 -1.63 -8.34
CA GLY A 30 -1.76 -0.62 -7.59
C GLY A 30 -1.55 -1.01 -6.11
N MET A 31 -2.54 -1.63 -5.49
CA MET A 31 -2.43 -2.11 -4.09
C MET A 31 -1.42 -3.24 -3.93
N ILE A 32 -1.33 -4.15 -4.91
CA ILE A 32 -0.35 -5.24 -4.88
C ILE A 32 1.07 -4.68 -4.94
N ILE A 33 1.32 -3.77 -5.88
CA ILE A 33 2.63 -3.12 -6.04
C ILE A 33 2.97 -2.31 -4.80
N ALA A 34 2.02 -1.55 -4.26
CA ALA A 34 2.19 -0.77 -3.04
C ALA A 34 2.61 -1.65 -1.86
N ASP A 35 2.00 -2.81 -1.67
CA ASP A 35 2.35 -3.73 -0.57
C ASP A 35 3.79 -4.26 -0.68
N VAL A 36 4.19 -4.73 -1.87
CA VAL A 36 5.56 -5.23 -2.11
C VAL A 36 6.59 -4.14 -1.82
N MET A 37 6.33 -2.92 -2.30
CA MET A 37 7.25 -1.80 -2.15
C MET A 37 7.31 -1.30 -0.71
N LEU A 38 6.17 -1.22 -0.02
CA LEU A 38 6.11 -0.86 1.40
C LEU A 38 6.88 -1.84 2.27
N TYR A 39 6.69 -3.15 2.07
CA TYR A 39 7.42 -4.17 2.81
C TYR A 39 8.94 -4.07 2.58
N SER A 40 9.34 -3.85 1.33
CA SER A 40 10.76 -3.73 0.95
C SER A 40 11.42 -2.52 1.60
N ILE A 41 10.77 -1.36 1.55
CA ILE A 41 11.30 -0.13 2.17
C ILE A 41 11.29 -0.23 3.68
N ALA A 42 10.27 -0.84 4.28
CA ALA A 42 10.25 -1.11 5.72
C ALA A 42 11.47 -1.94 6.13
N GLY A 43 11.75 -3.03 5.40
CA GLY A 43 12.90 -3.89 5.65
C GLY A 43 14.23 -3.14 5.52
N VAL A 44 14.43 -2.38 4.44
CA VAL A 44 15.64 -1.57 4.24
C VAL A 44 15.79 -0.52 5.34
N SER A 45 14.72 0.18 5.70
CA SER A 45 14.77 1.23 6.72
C SER A 45 15.15 0.67 8.10
N ILE A 46 14.51 -0.44 8.49
CA ILE A 46 14.82 -1.12 9.75
C ILE A 46 16.26 -1.65 9.72
N PHE A 47 16.67 -2.29 8.62
CA PHE A 47 18.03 -2.81 8.48
C PHE A 47 19.07 -1.69 8.61
N PHE A 48 18.90 -0.56 7.93
CA PHE A 48 19.82 0.57 8.02
C PHE A 48 19.85 1.20 9.42
N ALA A 49 18.68 1.33 10.06
CA ALA A 49 18.59 1.84 11.42
C ALA A 49 19.28 0.95 12.45
N ILE A 50 19.30 -0.37 12.23
CA ILE A 50 20.02 -1.31 13.08
C ILE A 50 21.50 -1.41 12.64
N SER A 51 21.83 -1.24 11.36
CA SER A 51 23.23 -1.23 10.94
C SER A 51 24.03 -0.07 11.57
N SER A 52 23.38 1.01 12.00
CA SER A 52 24.04 2.11 12.70
C SER A 52 24.54 1.73 14.10
N ILE A 53 24.04 0.62 14.68
CA ILE A 53 24.50 0.11 15.98
C ILE A 53 25.59 -0.95 15.85
N TRP A 54 25.84 -1.45 14.65
CA TRP A 54 26.88 -2.43 14.37
C TRP A 54 28.11 -1.63 13.94
N GLY A 55 29.19 -1.72 14.71
CA GLY A 55 30.46 -1.08 14.35
C GLY A 55 31.10 -1.73 13.12
N GLY A 56 32.43 -1.87 13.14
CA GLY A 56 33.14 -2.58 12.05
C GLY A 56 32.86 -4.09 11.99
N GLU A 57 32.35 -4.68 13.06
CA GLU A 57 32.09 -6.12 13.18
C GLU A 57 30.67 -6.39 13.70
N PHE A 58 30.06 -7.46 13.18
CA PHE A 58 28.74 -7.92 13.60
C PHE A 58 28.83 -8.69 14.94
N ASN A 59 29.06 -7.97 16.05
CA ASN A 59 29.09 -8.55 17.40
C ASN A 59 27.98 -7.96 18.30
N PRO A 60 26.88 -8.69 18.58
CA PRO A 60 25.73 -8.22 19.36
C PRO A 60 26.04 -7.71 20.78
N ILE A 61 27.18 -8.13 21.34
CA ILE A 61 27.61 -7.74 22.69
C ILE A 61 28.14 -6.30 22.71
N ASP A 62 28.75 -5.86 21.62
CA ASP A 62 29.39 -4.55 21.49
C ASP A 62 28.49 -3.53 20.76
N TRP A 63 27.23 -3.87 20.54
CA TRP A 63 26.29 -2.97 19.87
C TRP A 63 25.97 -1.77 20.74
N ASP A 64 26.16 -0.58 20.17
CA ASP A 64 25.76 0.65 20.82
C ASP A 64 24.28 0.91 20.55
N TRP A 65 23.42 0.36 21.41
CA TRP A 65 21.97 0.54 21.35
C TRP A 65 21.50 2.00 21.46
N THR A 66 22.37 2.94 21.86
CA THR A 66 22.03 4.38 21.89
C THR A 66 22.14 5.05 20.52
N SER A 67 22.89 4.45 19.60
CA SER A 67 23.15 4.98 18.26
C SER A 67 22.12 4.53 17.20
N ILE A 68 20.99 3.96 17.62
CA ILE A 68 19.90 3.57 16.69
C ILE A 68 19.34 4.82 16.01
N ASP A 69 19.26 4.77 14.68
CA ASP A 69 18.53 5.80 13.94
C ASP A 69 17.01 5.62 14.07
N TRP A 70 16.44 6.23 15.11
CA TRP A 70 15.01 6.17 15.38
C TRP A 70 14.13 6.76 14.27
N LEU A 71 14.68 7.67 13.45
CA LEU A 71 13.98 8.26 12.31
C LEU A 71 13.90 7.34 11.09
N LEU A 72 14.68 6.25 11.08
CA LEU A 72 14.52 5.15 10.13
C LEU A 72 13.80 3.96 10.78
N PHE A 73 14.12 3.64 12.03
CA PHE A 73 13.55 2.49 12.73
C PHE A 73 12.04 2.63 12.95
N GLY A 74 11.61 3.75 13.52
CA GLY A 74 10.19 4.01 13.83
C GLY A 74 9.32 4.00 12.58
N PRO A 75 9.63 4.83 11.56
CA PRO A 75 8.92 4.80 10.29
C PRO A 75 9.00 3.47 9.55
N GLY A 76 10.13 2.75 9.63
CA GLY A 76 10.28 1.40 9.07
C GLY A 76 9.27 0.41 9.68
N ILE A 77 9.14 0.39 11.01
CA ILE A 77 8.12 -0.43 11.69
C ILE A 77 6.70 0.02 11.30
N GLY A 78 6.46 1.33 11.25
CA GLY A 78 5.16 1.87 10.84
C GLY A 78 4.78 1.46 9.41
N LEU A 79 5.72 1.51 8.46
CA LEU A 79 5.53 1.06 7.08
C LEU A 79 5.25 -0.45 7.01
N TRP A 80 5.94 -1.25 7.81
CA TRP A 80 5.65 -2.67 7.94
C TRP A 80 4.22 -2.91 8.43
N LEU A 81 3.78 -2.21 9.48
CA LEU A 81 2.41 -2.28 9.98
C LEU A 81 1.38 -1.82 8.93
N CYS A 82 1.69 -0.80 8.13
CA CYS A 82 0.84 -0.37 7.02
C CYS A 82 0.69 -1.46 5.96
N SER A 83 1.78 -2.12 5.56
CA SER A 83 1.75 -3.29 4.66
C SER A 83 0.89 -4.43 5.24
N GLN A 84 0.99 -4.70 6.54
CA GLN A 84 0.12 -5.70 7.19
C GLN A 84 -1.35 -5.28 7.21
N SER A 85 -1.63 -4.00 7.48
CA SER A 85 -3.00 -3.47 7.53
C SER A 85 -3.68 -3.43 6.17
N ILE A 86 -2.94 -3.19 5.09
CA ILE A 86 -3.44 -3.26 3.71
C ILE A 86 -3.93 -4.68 3.41
N ASN A 87 -3.22 -5.68 3.92
CA ASN A 87 -3.52 -7.10 3.80
C ASN A 87 -4.53 -7.62 4.86
N ASP A 88 -5.25 -6.74 5.55
CA ASP A 88 -6.20 -7.08 6.63
C ASP A 88 -5.61 -7.98 7.73
N PHE A 89 -4.31 -7.86 8.01
CA PHE A 89 -3.58 -8.66 9.02
C PHE A 89 -3.67 -10.18 8.83
N LYS A 90 -4.24 -10.67 7.73
CA LYS A 90 -4.51 -12.10 7.56
C LYS A 90 -3.23 -12.93 7.49
N ARG A 91 -2.06 -12.33 7.27
CA ARG A 91 -0.84 -13.05 6.94
C ARG A 91 0.42 -12.27 7.31
N LEU A 92 1.04 -12.67 8.42
CA LEU A 92 2.35 -12.22 8.89
C LEU A 92 3.50 -12.37 7.86
N LEU A 93 3.27 -13.10 6.77
CA LEU A 93 4.27 -13.41 5.75
C LEU A 93 4.24 -12.35 4.63
N PRO A 94 5.39 -11.79 4.21
CA PRO A 94 5.45 -10.91 3.05
C PRO A 94 4.93 -11.56 1.76
N MET A 95 4.47 -10.74 0.82
CA MET A 95 3.85 -11.21 -0.42
C MET A 95 4.73 -12.15 -1.25
N TRP A 96 6.04 -11.90 -1.36
CA TRP A 96 6.96 -12.80 -2.07
C TRP A 96 7.02 -14.19 -1.41
N LEU A 97 6.97 -14.25 -0.08
CA LEU A 97 6.96 -15.50 0.65
C LEU A 97 5.63 -16.22 0.46
N ARG A 98 4.51 -15.50 0.40
CA ARG A 98 3.21 -16.07 0.02
C ARG A 98 3.19 -16.58 -1.41
N ALA A 99 3.86 -15.87 -2.32
CA ALA A 99 3.97 -16.25 -3.71
C ALA A 99 4.71 -17.57 -3.87
N VAL A 100 5.82 -17.72 -3.13
CA VAL A 100 6.56 -18.99 -3.01
C VAL A 100 5.72 -20.10 -2.36
N LEU A 101 4.88 -19.76 -1.39
CA LEU A 101 4.02 -20.71 -0.66
C LEU A 101 2.69 -21.01 -1.38
N GLY A 102 2.43 -20.45 -2.56
CA GLY A 102 1.21 -20.70 -3.33
C GLY A 102 -0.10 -20.25 -2.65
N MET A 103 -0.03 -19.27 -1.75
CA MET A 103 -1.20 -18.78 -1.00
C MET A 103 -1.89 -17.61 -1.73
N GLU A 104 -3.22 -17.43 -1.59
CA GLU A 104 -3.97 -16.36 -2.30
C GLU A 104 -3.32 -14.97 -2.14
N MET A 105 -2.82 -14.38 -3.22
CA MET A 105 -1.98 -13.18 -3.13
C MET A 105 -2.78 -11.88 -3.13
N THR A 106 -4.04 -11.95 -3.56
CA THR A 106 -4.83 -10.77 -3.88
C THR A 106 -5.38 -10.11 -2.61
N PRO A 107 -5.17 -8.80 -2.44
CA PRO A 107 -5.99 -8.00 -1.55
C PRO A 107 -7.46 -8.24 -1.93
N LYS A 108 -8.38 -8.23 -0.95
CA LYS A 108 -9.81 -8.24 -1.28
C LYS A 108 -10.13 -7.06 -2.20
N ASP A 109 -10.86 -7.33 -3.27
CA ASP A 109 -11.37 -6.33 -4.21
C ASP A 109 -12.26 -5.31 -3.49
N MET A 110 -12.33 -4.12 -4.06
CA MET A 110 -13.10 -3.03 -3.47
C MET A 110 -14.59 -3.35 -3.35
N ALA A 111 -15.17 -3.96 -4.39
CA ALA A 111 -16.56 -4.43 -4.40
C ALA A 111 -16.91 -5.39 -3.24
N ASP A 112 -15.94 -6.14 -2.72
CA ASP A 112 -16.13 -7.14 -1.66
C ASP A 112 -15.94 -6.57 -0.24
N MET A 113 -15.67 -5.27 -0.11
CA MET A 113 -15.35 -4.63 1.16
C MET A 113 -16.44 -3.71 1.68
N SER A 114 -16.68 -3.79 2.99
CA SER A 114 -17.53 -2.79 3.67
C SER A 114 -16.93 -1.38 3.57
N LYS A 115 -17.79 -0.35 3.55
CA LYS A 115 -17.37 1.08 3.55
C LYS A 115 -16.36 1.42 4.66
N SER A 116 -16.48 0.78 5.83
CA SER A 116 -15.53 0.97 6.93
C SER A 116 -14.15 0.38 6.64
N ALA A 117 -14.07 -0.74 5.92
CA ALA A 117 -12.81 -1.37 5.54
C ALA A 117 -12.09 -0.56 4.45
N VAL A 118 -12.84 -0.05 3.48
CA VAL A 118 -12.31 0.87 2.44
C VAL A 118 -11.74 2.13 3.07
N ASN A 119 -12.48 2.79 3.98
CA ASN A 119 -11.98 3.96 4.69
C ASN A 119 -10.70 3.66 5.50
N ARG A 120 -10.65 2.52 6.19
CA ARG A 120 -9.44 2.10 6.92
C ARG A 120 -8.24 1.98 5.97
N ARG A 121 -8.40 1.32 4.83
CA ARG A 121 -7.32 1.18 3.83
C ARG A 121 -6.85 2.53 3.30
N VAL A 122 -7.76 3.45 3.00
CA VAL A 122 -7.42 4.82 2.58
C VAL A 122 -6.56 5.53 3.63
N TYR A 123 -6.95 5.47 4.92
CA TYR A 123 -6.15 6.07 5.98
C TYR A 123 -4.79 5.39 6.15
N THR A 124 -4.72 4.06 6.02
CA THR A 124 -3.46 3.31 6.05
C THR A 124 -2.53 3.77 4.91
N LEU A 125 -3.04 3.95 3.70
CA LEU A 125 -2.25 4.44 2.56
C LEU A 125 -1.74 5.87 2.78
N PHE A 126 -2.58 6.77 3.30
CA PHE A 126 -2.15 8.13 3.66
C PHE A 126 -1.06 8.13 4.72
N PHE A 127 -1.22 7.32 5.76
CA PHE A 127 -0.21 7.21 6.82
C PHE A 127 1.10 6.61 6.27
N ALA A 128 1.00 5.57 5.42
CA ALA A 128 2.13 4.98 4.74
C ALA A 128 2.88 5.99 3.84
N ALA A 129 2.16 6.84 3.11
CA ALA A 129 2.75 7.89 2.29
C ALA A 129 3.55 8.90 3.13
N ILE A 130 3.02 9.31 4.29
CA ILE A 130 3.72 10.22 5.22
C ILE A 130 4.98 9.57 5.78
N LEU A 131 4.88 8.31 6.25
CA LEU A 131 6.04 7.58 6.76
C LEU A 131 7.11 7.36 5.68
N ALA A 132 6.71 7.02 4.46
CA ALA A 132 7.61 6.87 3.33
C ALA A 132 8.31 8.20 3.00
N ALA A 133 7.61 9.32 3.08
CA ALA A 133 8.22 10.64 2.90
C ALA A 133 9.26 10.96 3.99
N ILE A 134 8.99 10.61 5.26
CA ILE A 134 9.96 10.76 6.36
C ILE A 134 11.20 9.91 6.10
N VAL A 135 11.03 8.66 5.67
CA VAL A 135 12.15 7.76 5.32
C VAL A 135 12.96 8.33 4.15
N ALA A 136 12.29 8.79 3.08
CA ALA A 136 12.95 9.39 1.92
C ALA A 136 13.80 10.62 2.32
N TRP A 137 13.22 11.51 3.13
CA TRP A 137 13.92 12.67 3.66
C TRP A 137 15.12 12.27 4.52
N ARG A 138 14.95 11.25 5.38
CA ARG A 138 16.04 10.78 6.25
C ARG A 138 17.19 10.20 5.43
N PHE A 139 16.91 9.37 4.42
CA PHE A 139 17.93 8.86 3.51
C PHE A 139 18.64 9.97 2.73
N SER A 140 17.92 11.00 2.29
CA SER A 140 18.53 12.18 1.64
C SER A 140 19.48 12.96 2.57
N SER A 141 19.24 12.93 3.88
CA SER A 141 20.08 13.62 4.89
C SER A 141 21.32 12.83 5.33
N ILE A 142 21.42 11.54 4.99
CA ILE A 142 22.54 10.68 5.39
C ILE A 142 23.64 10.79 4.32
N ASN A 143 24.84 11.23 4.72
CA ASN A 143 26.00 11.44 3.83
C ASN A 143 26.53 10.15 3.15
N HIS A 144 25.98 8.99 3.48
CA HIS A 144 26.20 7.72 2.80
C HIS A 144 24.94 7.35 2.03
N GLY A 145 24.73 8.00 0.89
CA GLY A 145 23.65 7.68 -0.02
C GLY A 145 23.73 6.22 -0.44
N LEU A 146 22.62 5.48 -0.26
CA LEU A 146 22.40 4.20 -0.91
C LEU A 146 22.29 4.45 -2.41
N GLU A 147 23.43 4.57 -3.09
CA GLU A 147 23.45 4.53 -4.54
C GLU A 147 23.11 3.10 -4.97
N ASN A 148 21.95 2.92 -5.61
CA ASN A 148 21.65 1.67 -6.27
C ASN A 148 22.68 1.42 -7.38
N ARG A 149 22.94 0.16 -7.73
CA ARG A 149 23.81 -0.20 -8.87
C ARG A 149 23.39 0.43 -10.22
N THR A 150 22.20 1.01 -10.28
CA THR A 150 21.63 1.75 -11.41
C THR A 150 21.98 3.24 -11.42
N GLY A 151 22.70 3.76 -10.42
CA GLY A 151 23.05 5.18 -10.29
C GLY A 151 21.90 6.08 -9.83
N VAL A 152 20.75 5.52 -9.45
CA VAL A 152 19.62 6.27 -8.91
C VAL A 152 19.66 6.25 -7.38
N PRO A 153 19.77 7.41 -6.73
CA PRO A 153 19.72 7.50 -5.28
C PRO A 153 18.41 6.92 -4.71
N PHE A 154 18.53 6.12 -3.64
CA PHE A 154 17.42 5.39 -3.05
C PHE A 154 16.30 6.32 -2.55
N GLU A 155 16.62 7.53 -2.08
CA GLU A 155 15.66 8.54 -1.64
C GLU A 155 14.65 8.92 -2.73
N TYR A 156 15.06 8.92 -4.00
CA TYR A 156 14.13 9.21 -5.10
C TYR A 156 13.14 8.07 -5.33
N VAL A 157 13.59 6.82 -5.19
CA VAL A 157 12.71 5.66 -5.32
C VAL A 157 11.65 5.70 -4.22
N VAL A 158 12.06 5.96 -2.98
CA VAL A 158 11.14 6.09 -1.84
C VAL A 158 10.22 7.30 -2.01
N GLY A 159 10.72 8.43 -2.51
CA GLY A 159 9.93 9.64 -2.76
C GLY A 159 8.86 9.46 -3.84
N ILE A 160 9.20 8.79 -4.95
CA ILE A 160 8.24 8.41 -6.00
C ILE A 160 7.18 7.48 -5.43
N LEU A 161 7.57 6.49 -4.62
CA LEU A 161 6.61 5.61 -3.97
C LEU A 161 5.68 6.37 -3.03
N ALA A 162 6.20 7.28 -2.20
CA ALA A 162 5.39 8.10 -1.29
C ALA A 162 4.32 8.88 -2.07
N THR A 163 4.69 9.43 -3.23
CA THR A 163 3.77 10.12 -4.14
C THR A 163 2.75 9.14 -4.74
N GLY A 164 3.18 7.96 -5.19
CA GLY A 164 2.32 6.91 -5.73
C GLY A 164 1.29 6.41 -4.72
N LEU A 165 1.69 6.21 -3.46
CA LEU A 165 0.80 5.83 -2.36
C LEU A 165 -0.25 6.90 -2.07
N LEU A 166 0.15 8.18 -2.14
CA LEU A 166 -0.78 9.30 -1.96
C LEU A 166 -1.80 9.38 -3.10
N ILE A 167 -1.36 9.20 -4.35
CA ILE A 167 -2.26 9.14 -5.51
C ILE A 167 -3.23 7.97 -5.37
N LEU A 168 -2.72 6.79 -5.00
CA LEU A 168 -3.53 5.59 -4.80
C LEU A 168 -4.56 5.81 -3.68
N ALA A 169 -4.18 6.43 -2.57
CA ALA A 169 -5.09 6.79 -1.49
C ALA A 169 -6.21 7.74 -1.96
N ILE A 170 -5.88 8.72 -2.81
CA ILE A 170 -6.87 9.62 -3.40
C ILE A 170 -7.80 8.88 -4.38
N MET A 171 -7.27 7.98 -5.21
CA MET A 171 -8.06 7.16 -6.14
C MET A 171 -9.07 6.30 -5.37
N TRP A 172 -8.60 5.57 -4.35
CA TRP A 172 -9.45 4.75 -3.48
C TRP A 172 -10.51 5.59 -2.75
N LYS A 173 -10.16 6.77 -2.26
CA LYS A 173 -11.12 7.69 -1.65
C LYS A 173 -12.19 8.16 -2.64
N ARG A 174 -11.81 8.44 -3.90
CA ARG A 174 -12.75 8.84 -4.96
C ARG A 174 -13.68 7.70 -5.35
N LEU A 175 -13.16 6.49 -5.49
CA LEU A 175 -13.94 5.28 -5.78
C LEU A 175 -14.97 5.02 -4.66
N ALA A 176 -14.56 5.15 -3.39
CA ALA A 176 -15.44 4.96 -2.23
C ALA A 176 -16.61 5.96 -2.22
N GLY A 177 -16.36 7.19 -2.68
CA GLY A 177 -17.39 8.21 -2.85
C GLY A 177 -18.41 7.88 -3.95
N LYS A 178 -17.97 7.31 -5.07
CA LYS A 178 -18.85 6.96 -6.21
C LYS A 178 -19.84 5.84 -5.86
N GLU A 179 -19.40 4.78 -5.18
CA GLU A 179 -20.29 3.68 -4.76
C GLU A 179 -21.35 4.15 -3.74
N SER A 180 -21.01 5.11 -2.89
CA SER A 180 -21.97 5.68 -1.93
C SER A 180 -23.11 6.45 -2.60
N GLY A 181 -22.89 6.98 -3.81
CA GLY A 181 -23.90 7.70 -4.59
C GLY A 181 -24.92 6.77 -5.24
N ILE A 182 -24.48 5.61 -5.73
CA ILE A 182 -25.33 4.65 -6.46
C ILE A 182 -26.36 4.00 -5.54
N VAL A 183 -26.00 3.71 -4.29
CA VAL A 183 -26.94 3.17 -3.29
C VAL A 183 -28.02 4.21 -2.91
N SER A 184 -27.74 5.52 -3.00
CA SER A 184 -28.73 6.55 -2.63
C SER A 184 -29.84 6.79 -3.66
N PHE A 185 -29.69 6.27 -4.89
CA PHE A 185 -30.70 6.40 -5.94
C PHE A 185 -31.76 5.29 -5.91
N HIS A 186 -31.55 4.21 -5.15
CA HIS A 186 -32.52 3.11 -5.03
C HIS A 186 -33.41 3.19 -3.78
N ASP A 187 -33.10 4.09 -2.82
CA ASP A 187 -33.90 4.31 -1.60
C ASP A 187 -34.90 5.49 -1.73
N ARG A 188 -35.18 5.95 -2.96
CA ARG A 188 -36.13 7.05 -3.21
C ARG A 188 -37.18 6.72 -4.27
N TYR A 189 -37.84 5.57 -4.16
CA TYR A 189 -39.17 5.37 -4.71
C TYR A 189 -39.98 4.44 -3.82
#